data_AF-A4A7Y5-F1
#
_entry.id   AF-A4A7Y5-F1
#
_cell.length_a   1.000
_cell.length_b   1.000
_cell.length_c   1.000
_cell.angle_alpha   90.00
_cell.angle_beta   90.00
_cell.angle_gamma   90.00
#
_symmetry.space_group_name_H-M   'P 1'
#
loop_
_entity.id
_entity.type
_entity.pdbx_description
1 polymer ?
#
loop_
_entity_poly.entity_id
_entity_poly.type
_entity_poly.pdbx_seq_one_letter_code
_entity_poly.pdbx_strand_id
1 'polypeptide(L)'
;MKLHNVVFSALVAAIVSLPAQALTLSSVELSAAEHLGCVLADDALGYLNEEQFNARFDEAVGDLSDAQVDVIYAKALGYIDGLLFGVSSGDRDIAHSRLESFSNSETCAYGTQAVSRTVSL
;
A
#
# COMPACT_ATOMS: atom_id res chain seq x y z
N MET A 1 -49.20 16.39 -1.19
CA MET A 1 -48.63 15.13 -1.73
C MET A 1 -47.27 15.32 -2.45
N LYS A 2 -46.40 16.27 -2.05
CA LYS A 2 -45.09 16.49 -2.70
C LYS A 2 -43.88 16.45 -1.77
N LEU A 3 -44.05 16.61 -0.45
CA LEU A 3 -42.93 16.60 0.50
C LEU A 3 -42.34 15.20 0.74
N HIS A 4 -43.18 14.16 0.81
CA HIS A 4 -42.70 12.79 1.05
C HIS A 4 -41.77 12.27 -0.06
N ASN A 5 -42.05 12.60 -1.33
CA ASN A 5 -41.20 12.17 -2.44
C ASN A 5 -39.81 12.84 -2.45
N VAL A 6 -39.72 14.09 -2.00
CA VAL A 6 -38.45 14.83 -1.94
C VAL A 6 -37.58 14.34 -0.80
N VAL A 7 -38.18 14.04 0.37
CA VAL A 7 -37.46 13.46 1.51
C VAL A 7 -36.96 12.04 1.19
N PHE A 8 -37.76 11.25 0.49
CA PHE A 8 -37.36 9.89 0.08
C PHE A 8 -36.22 9.89 -0.94
N SER A 9 -36.23 10.81 -1.92
CA SER A 9 -35.12 10.96 -2.87
C SER A 9 -33.82 11.48 -2.23
N ALA A 10 -33.91 12.35 -1.21
CA ALA A 10 -32.73 12.84 -0.49
C ALA A 10 -32.07 11.75 0.38
N LEU A 11 -32.87 10.86 0.97
CA LEU A 11 -32.37 9.74 1.78
C LEU A 11 -31.65 8.70 0.91
N VAL A 12 -32.16 8.42 -0.29
CA VAL A 12 -31.52 7.49 -1.24
C VAL A 12 -30.20 8.04 -1.77
N ALA A 13 -30.07 9.35 -1.97
CA ALA A 13 -28.81 9.96 -2.42
C ALA A 13 -27.69 9.89 -1.35
N ALA A 14 -28.03 9.95 -0.06
CA ALA A 14 -27.06 9.85 1.03
C ALA A 14 -26.54 8.42 1.28
N ILE A 15 -27.31 7.40 0.89
CA ILE A 15 -26.94 5.98 1.08
C ILE A 15 -26.01 5.48 -0.03
N VAL A 16 -26.05 6.10 -1.23
CA VAL A 16 -25.21 5.69 -2.38
C VAL A 16 -23.79 6.29 -2.33
N SER A 17 -23.52 7.25 -1.44
CA SER A 17 -22.19 7.87 -1.28
C SER A 17 -21.18 7.08 -0.44
N LEU A 18 -21.56 5.93 0.12
CA LEU A 18 -20.67 5.04 0.88
C LEU A 18 -20.42 3.79 0.00
N PRO A 19 -19.29 3.68 -0.73
CA PRO A 19 -17.92 3.71 -0.17
C PRO A 19 -16.90 4.39 -1.12
N ALA A 20 -16.76 5.72 -1.05
CA ALA A 20 -15.64 6.42 -1.70
C ALA A 20 -14.33 6.40 -0.87
N GLN A 21 -14.29 5.63 0.21
CA GLN A 21 -13.14 5.56 1.13
C GLN A 21 -11.96 4.78 0.53
N ALA A 22 -12.15 4.08 -0.59
CA ALA A 22 -11.08 3.39 -1.31
C ALA A 22 -10.02 4.34 -1.89
N LEU A 23 -10.31 5.63 -2.05
CA LEU A 23 -9.38 6.62 -2.62
C LEU A 23 -8.79 7.60 -1.59
N THR A 24 -9.31 7.63 -0.36
CA THR A 24 -8.80 8.50 0.70
C THR A 24 -8.08 7.66 1.73
N LEU A 25 -6.75 7.75 1.76
CA LEU A 25 -5.96 7.17 2.83
C LEU A 25 -5.82 8.19 3.95
N SER A 26 -6.02 7.76 5.19
CA SER A 26 -5.42 8.50 6.31
C SER A 26 -3.89 8.42 6.22
N SER A 27 -3.17 9.31 6.91
CA SER A 27 -1.70 9.30 6.89
C SER A 27 -1.12 7.96 7.41
N VAL A 28 -1.80 7.33 8.37
CA VAL A 28 -1.39 6.03 8.93
C VAL A 28 -1.56 4.92 7.91
N GLU A 29 -2.71 4.88 7.24
CA GLU A 29 -3.00 3.86 6.23
C GLU A 29 -2.10 4.01 5.00
N LEU A 30 -1.76 5.24 4.59
CA LEU A 30 -0.81 5.47 3.50
C LEU A 30 0.59 4.94 3.88
N SER A 31 1.06 5.29 5.08
CA SER A 31 2.35 4.80 5.59
C SER A 31 2.40 3.27 5.65
N ALA A 32 1.33 2.62 6.14
CA ALA A 32 1.24 1.16 6.17
C ALA A 32 1.25 0.55 4.76
N ALA A 33 0.55 1.16 3.80
CA ALA A 33 0.55 0.69 2.40
C ALA A 33 1.92 0.86 1.73
N GLU A 34 2.63 1.96 1.99
CA GLU A 34 3.99 2.19 1.50
C GLU A 34 4.96 1.17 2.09
N HIS A 35 4.93 0.97 3.41
CA HIS A 35 5.76 -0.03 4.09
C HIS A 35 5.48 -1.43 3.54
N LEU A 36 4.20 -1.84 3.44
CA LEU A 36 3.84 -3.14 2.91
C LEU A 36 4.22 -3.28 1.42
N GLY A 37 4.18 -2.19 0.65
CA GLY A 37 4.72 -2.14 -0.71
C GLY A 37 6.22 -2.49 -0.75
N CYS A 38 7.02 -1.96 0.18
CA CYS A 38 8.44 -2.30 0.30
C CYS A 38 8.67 -3.78 0.63
N VAL A 39 7.87 -4.35 1.54
CA VAL A 39 7.93 -5.78 1.87
C VAL A 39 7.62 -6.64 0.64
N LEU A 40 6.59 -6.28 -0.13
CA LEU A 40 6.22 -6.98 -1.36
C LEU A 40 7.29 -6.85 -2.45
N ALA A 41 7.95 -5.70 -2.57
CA ALA A 41 9.04 -5.52 -3.51
C ALA A 41 10.25 -6.40 -3.15
N ASP A 42 10.65 -6.44 -1.87
CA ASP A 42 11.74 -7.28 -1.38
C ASP A 42 11.43 -8.77 -1.56
N ASP A 43 10.19 -9.20 -1.32
CA ASP A 43 9.72 -10.57 -1.58
C ASP A 43 9.78 -10.92 -3.07
N ALA A 44 9.27 -10.04 -3.94
CA ALA A 44 9.30 -10.24 -5.38
C ALA A 44 10.73 -10.31 -5.97
N LEU A 45 11.69 -9.64 -5.32
CA LEU A 45 13.12 -9.70 -5.63
C LEU A 45 13.81 -10.96 -5.05
N GLY A 46 13.15 -11.68 -4.14
CA GLY A 46 13.67 -12.87 -3.47
C GLY A 46 14.62 -12.56 -2.32
N TYR A 47 14.53 -11.36 -1.73
CA TYR A 47 15.37 -10.95 -0.60
C TYR A 47 14.85 -11.48 0.74
N LEU A 48 13.56 -11.83 0.81
CA LEU A 48 12.92 -12.35 2.00
C LEU A 48 12.68 -13.86 1.88
N ASN A 49 12.90 -14.56 2.98
CA ASN A 49 12.28 -15.87 3.19
C ASN A 49 10.89 -15.71 3.84
N GLU A 50 10.15 -16.82 3.95
CA GLU A 50 8.79 -16.82 4.50
C GLU A 50 8.69 -16.23 5.91
N GLU A 51 9.63 -16.58 6.81
CA GLU A 51 9.63 -16.05 8.18
C GLU A 51 9.88 -14.54 8.21
N GLN A 52 10.80 -14.05 7.37
CA GLN A 52 11.11 -12.63 7.24
C GLN A 52 9.95 -11.85 6.62
N PHE A 53 9.28 -12.43 5.61
CA PHE A 53 8.09 -11.85 5.01
C PHE A 53 7.00 -11.69 6.05
N ASN A 54 6.65 -12.76 6.77
CA ASN A 54 5.60 -12.74 7.79
C ASN A 54 5.91 -11.72 8.89
N ALA A 55 7.15 -11.69 9.39
CA ALA A 55 7.55 -10.73 10.43
C ALA A 55 7.42 -9.27 9.98
N ARG A 56 7.85 -8.94 8.75
CA ARG A 56 7.74 -7.58 8.21
C ARG A 56 6.32 -7.20 7.81
N PHE A 57 5.54 -8.17 7.33
CA PHE A 57 4.12 -8.00 7.08
C PHE A 57 3.42 -7.61 8.39
N ASP A 58 3.62 -8.39 9.45
CA ASP A 58 3.05 -8.13 10.77
C ASP A 58 3.52 -6.78 11.34
N GLU A 59 4.78 -6.38 11.11
CA GLU A 59 5.28 -5.05 11.49
C GLU A 59 4.55 -3.91 10.75
N ALA A 60 4.27 -4.09 9.45
CA ALA A 60 3.63 -3.07 8.64
C ALA A 60 2.15 -2.84 9.00
N VAL A 61 1.46 -3.88 9.51
CA VAL A 61 -0.01 -3.84 9.71
C VAL A 61 -0.49 -4.23 11.11
N GLY A 62 0.40 -4.55 12.06
CA GLY A 62 0.04 -5.20 13.32
C GLY A 62 -0.92 -4.45 14.24
N ASP A 63 -1.04 -3.12 14.08
CA ASP A 63 -1.98 -2.29 14.83
C ASP A 63 -3.34 -2.10 14.14
N LEU A 64 -3.54 -2.70 12.95
CA LEU A 64 -4.74 -2.55 12.14
C LEU A 64 -5.71 -3.72 12.34
N SER A 65 -7.01 -3.45 12.15
CA SER A 65 -8.00 -4.53 12.08
C SER A 65 -7.90 -5.32 10.77
N ASP A 66 -8.28 -6.60 10.75
CA ASP A 66 -8.24 -7.46 9.55
C ASP A 66 -8.87 -6.80 8.31
N ALA A 67 -10.01 -6.13 8.48
CA ALA A 67 -10.68 -5.42 7.37
C ALA A 67 -9.86 -4.25 6.82
N GLN A 68 -9.07 -3.58 7.67
CA GLN A 68 -8.12 -2.57 7.23
C GLN A 68 -6.91 -3.20 6.55
N VAL A 69 -6.40 -4.32 7.07
CA VAL A 69 -5.28 -5.07 6.46
C VAL A 69 -5.59 -5.43 5.01
N ASP A 70 -6.76 -5.98 4.73
CA ASP A 70 -7.18 -6.32 3.35
C ASP A 70 -7.13 -5.10 2.41
N VAL A 71 -7.62 -3.94 2.90
CA VAL A 71 -7.62 -2.69 2.15
C VAL A 71 -6.21 -2.17 1.91
N ILE A 72 -5.34 -2.21 2.93
CA ILE A 72 -3.94 -1.81 2.83
C ILE A 72 -3.17 -2.71 1.88
N TYR A 73 -3.37 -4.02 1.99
CA TYR A 73 -2.74 -5.01 1.11
C TYR A 73 -3.12 -4.78 -0.36
N ALA A 74 -4.41 -4.61 -0.65
CA ALA A 74 -4.88 -4.31 -2.01
C ALA A 74 -4.25 -3.02 -2.58
N LYS A 75 -4.02 -2.02 -1.74
CA LYS A 75 -3.38 -0.75 -2.16
C LYS A 75 -1.88 -0.91 -2.38
N ALA A 76 -1.19 -1.65 -1.51
CA ALA A 76 0.22 -1.97 -1.68
C ALA A 76 0.44 -2.74 -2.99
N LEU A 77 -0.42 -3.71 -3.30
CA LEU A 77 -0.44 -4.40 -4.61
C LEU A 77 -0.67 -3.42 -5.75
N GLY A 78 -1.67 -2.54 -5.65
CA GLY A 78 -1.93 -1.52 -6.67
C GLY A 78 -0.75 -0.57 -6.91
N TYR A 79 0.02 -0.25 -5.86
CA TYR A 79 1.24 0.54 -5.97
C TYR A 79 2.33 -0.20 -6.74
N ILE A 80 2.57 -1.48 -6.43
CA ILE A 80 3.53 -2.34 -7.14
C ILE A 80 3.11 -2.54 -8.60
N ASP A 81 1.83 -2.79 -8.86
CA ASP A 81 1.30 -2.90 -10.22
C ASP A 81 1.46 -1.59 -11.00
N GLY A 82 1.26 -0.45 -10.33
CA GLY A 82 1.51 0.88 -10.89
C GLY A 82 2.98 1.11 -11.24
N LEU A 83 3.90 0.70 -10.36
CA LEU A 83 5.34 0.75 -10.59
C LEU A 83 5.73 -0.09 -11.82
N LEU A 84 5.11 -1.25 -11.97
CA LEU A 84 5.34 -2.17 -13.08
C LEU A 84 4.49 -1.87 -14.32
N PHE A 85 3.68 -0.80 -14.29
CA PHE A 85 2.84 -0.44 -15.41
C PHE A 85 3.67 -0.23 -16.69
N GLY A 86 3.21 -0.85 -17.78
CA GLY A 86 3.88 -0.81 -19.09
C GLY A 86 5.11 -1.72 -19.21
N VAL A 87 5.48 -2.49 -18.17
CA VAL A 87 6.47 -3.57 -18.30
C VAL A 87 5.76 -4.80 -18.88
N SER A 88 6.29 -5.35 -19.97
CA SER A 88 5.76 -6.60 -20.52
C SER A 88 6.06 -7.76 -19.58
N SER A 89 5.18 -8.76 -19.53
CA SER A 89 5.39 -9.96 -18.69
C SER A 89 6.67 -10.74 -19.02
N GLY A 90 7.25 -10.52 -20.20
CA GLY A 90 8.53 -11.10 -20.62
C GLY A 90 9.77 -10.30 -20.18
N ASP A 91 9.62 -9.03 -19.81
CA ASP A 91 10.72 -8.10 -19.54
C ASP A 91 11.13 -8.14 -18.07
N ARG A 92 11.53 -9.33 -17.60
CA ARG A 92 11.88 -9.58 -16.20
C ARG A 92 12.98 -8.65 -15.70
N ASP A 93 13.95 -8.28 -16.53
CA ASP A 93 15.05 -7.39 -16.16
C ASP A 93 14.56 -5.97 -15.87
N ILE A 94 13.57 -5.47 -16.63
CA ILE A 94 12.98 -4.15 -16.40
C ILE A 94 12.13 -4.19 -15.11
N ALA A 95 11.33 -5.23 -14.92
CA ALA A 95 10.55 -5.41 -13.69
C ALA A 95 11.47 -5.45 -12.46
N HIS A 96 12.54 -6.25 -12.54
CA HIS A 96 13.55 -6.37 -11.48
C HIS A 96 14.20 -5.02 -11.18
N SER A 97 14.66 -4.29 -12.20
CA SER A 97 15.30 -2.99 -12.02
C SER A 97 14.37 -1.95 -11.37
N ARG A 98 13.08 -1.94 -11.72
CA ARG A 98 12.11 -1.03 -11.09
C ARG A 98 11.84 -1.38 -9.62
N LEU A 99 11.64 -2.66 -9.33
CA LEU A 99 11.46 -3.15 -7.97
C LEU A 99 12.69 -2.87 -7.11
N GLU A 100 13.89 -3.13 -7.62
CA GLU A 100 15.16 -2.85 -6.95
C GLU A 100 15.33 -1.35 -6.67
N SER A 101 15.02 -0.50 -7.66
CA SER A 101 15.05 0.96 -7.46
C SER A 101 14.06 1.43 -6.40
N PHE A 102 12.89 0.81 -6.30
CA PHE A 102 11.88 1.15 -5.31
C PHE A 102 12.27 0.63 -3.91
N SER A 103 12.70 -0.62 -3.79
CA SER A 103 13.21 -1.22 -2.54
C SER A 103 14.36 -0.41 -1.94
N ASN A 104 15.24 0.15 -2.77
CA ASN A 104 16.35 0.98 -2.32
C ASN A 104 16.00 2.48 -2.15
N SER A 105 14.74 2.87 -2.33
CA SER A 105 14.30 4.26 -2.21
C SER A 105 14.16 4.71 -0.75
N GLU A 106 14.10 6.02 -0.52
CA GLU A 106 13.88 6.60 0.81
C GLU A 106 12.53 6.17 1.42
N THR A 107 11.53 5.84 0.59
CA THR A 107 10.24 5.31 1.03
C THR A 107 10.40 4.00 1.80
N CYS A 108 11.36 3.16 1.39
CA CYS A 108 11.62 1.85 2.01
C CYS A 108 12.70 1.88 3.09
N ALA A 109 13.27 3.06 3.40
CA ALA A 109 14.24 3.22 4.49
C ALA A 109 13.61 3.11 5.90
N TYR A 110 12.29 2.92 5.98
CA TYR A 110 11.57 2.79 7.24
C TYR A 110 11.87 1.43 7.90
N GLY A 111 12.34 1.47 9.15
CA GLY A 111 12.63 0.28 9.97
C GLY A 111 14.11 0.02 10.29
N THR A 112 15.08 0.61 9.56
CA THR A 112 16.53 0.38 9.84
C THR A 112 17.44 1.61 9.91
N GLN A 113 16.94 2.86 9.84
CA GLN A 113 17.82 4.04 9.75
C GLN A 113 17.54 5.18 10.75
N ALA A 114 17.37 4.85 12.03
CA ALA A 114 17.79 5.76 13.11
C ALA A 114 19.26 5.53 13.54
N VAL A 115 19.94 4.53 12.96
CA VAL A 115 21.32 4.19 13.29
C VAL A 115 22.18 4.27 12.02
N SER A 116 23.07 5.25 11.99
CA SER A 116 24.28 5.27 11.17
C SER A 116 24.17 5.67 9.69
N ARG A 117 23.63 6.86 9.39
CA ARG A 117 24.06 7.64 8.22
C ARG A 117 24.17 9.14 8.54
N THR A 118 24.91 9.47 9.60
CA THR A 118 25.62 10.76 9.61
C THR A 118 26.86 10.58 8.75
N VAL A 119 26.77 11.03 7.50
CA VAL A 119 27.95 11.29 6.67
C VAL A 119 28.74 12.37 7.39
N SER A 120 29.91 12.00 7.92
CA SER A 120 30.90 12.98 8.38
C SER A 120 31.33 13.82 7.18
N LEU A 121 31.08 15.12 7.26
CA LEU A 121 31.68 16.15 6.40
C LEU A 121 33.19 16.25 6.66
#